data_AF-A0A285SE13-F1
#
_entry.id   AF-A0A285SE13-F1
#
_cell.length_a   1.000
_cell.length_b   1.000
_cell.length_c   1.000
_cell.angle_alpha   90.00
_cell.angle_beta   90.00
_cell.angle_gamma   90.00
#
_symmetry.space_group_name_H-M   'P 1'
#
loop_
_entity.id
_entity.type
_entity.pdbx_description
1 polymer ?
#
loop_
_entity_poly.entity_id
_entity_poly.type
_entity_poly.pdbx_seq_one_letter_code
_entity_poly.pdbx_strand_id
1 'polypeptide(L)'
;MNKRKLFIYLLVAVFLIAGIVLIINNILKDLEKKEALKQTRHYLAQNYPNMEYNLLEISSSTHFKHYGYFEHAVTVQNINREETLTVYYDKKMNRMEDSINIESQEELLNQEVNPKIERYIEDHFGETKYISVSYNVEKGKPLIVVTFKKNHQDITQTDFDTFISFLKDTIELEHATVIVDYWTRELSFNQEF
;
A
#
# COMPACT_ATOMS: atom_id res chain seq x y z
N MET A 1 -31.74 -44.31 -26.98
CA MET A 1 -31.23 -43.01 -27.47
C MET A 1 -29.88 -43.24 -28.16
N ASN A 2 -29.67 -42.70 -29.37
CA ASN A 2 -28.49 -42.98 -30.17
C ASN A 2 -27.25 -42.31 -29.54
N LYS A 3 -26.16 -43.05 -29.27
CA LYS A 3 -24.97 -42.54 -28.53
C LYS A 3 -24.40 -41.26 -29.15
N ARG A 4 -24.48 -41.12 -30.49
CA ARG A 4 -24.11 -39.90 -31.23
C ARG A 4 -25.00 -38.68 -30.90
N LYS A 5 -26.31 -38.89 -30.74
CA LYS A 5 -27.24 -37.81 -30.34
C LYS A 5 -26.98 -37.37 -28.91
N LEU A 6 -26.76 -38.32 -28.00
CA LEU A 6 -26.39 -38.02 -26.60
C LEU A 6 -25.08 -37.20 -26.52
N PHE A 7 -24.07 -37.57 -27.32
CA PHE A 7 -22.81 -36.82 -27.38
C PHE A 7 -23.01 -35.38 -27.90
N ILE A 8 -23.82 -35.19 -28.94
CA ILE A 8 -24.14 -33.86 -29.48
C ILE A 8 -24.88 -33.02 -28.43
N TYR A 9 -25.87 -33.58 -27.72
CA TYR A 9 -26.57 -32.85 -26.66
C TYR A 9 -25.65 -32.44 -25.51
N LEU A 10 -24.71 -33.32 -25.12
CA LEU A 10 -23.73 -33.01 -24.09
C LEU A 10 -22.78 -31.88 -24.53
N LEU A 11 -22.34 -31.90 -25.78
CA LEU A 11 -21.47 -30.87 -26.34
C LEU A 11 -22.20 -29.51 -26.41
N VAL A 12 -23.45 -29.49 -26.87
CA VAL A 12 -24.30 -28.28 -26.87
C VAL A 12 -24.52 -27.76 -25.45
N ALA A 13 -24.76 -28.64 -24.47
CA ALA A 13 -24.94 -28.24 -23.08
C ALA A 13 -23.67 -27.59 -22.50
N VAL A 14 -22.48 -28.14 -22.79
CA VAL A 14 -21.20 -27.56 -22.37
C VAL A 14 -20.98 -26.17 -22.98
N PHE A 15 -21.27 -25.99 -24.27
CA PHE A 15 -21.16 -24.68 -24.92
C PHE A 15 -22.14 -23.64 -24.33
N LEU A 16 -23.37 -24.06 -23.99
CA LEU A 16 -24.32 -23.18 -23.32
C LEU A 16 -23.84 -22.76 -21.93
N ILE A 17 -23.31 -23.71 -21.14
CA ILE A 17 -22.77 -23.40 -19.80
C ILE A 17 -21.58 -22.44 -19.92
N ALA A 18 -20.65 -22.69 -20.85
CA ALA A 18 -19.51 -21.81 -21.08
C ALA A 18 -19.96 -20.40 -21.50
N GLY A 19 -20.97 -20.30 -22.37
CA GLY A 19 -21.56 -19.02 -22.76
C GLY A 19 -22.17 -18.25 -21.58
N ILE A 20 -22.92 -18.94 -20.71
CA ILE A 20 -23.51 -18.34 -19.50
C ILE A 20 -22.42 -17.85 -18.53
N VAL A 21 -21.37 -18.64 -18.30
CA VAL A 21 -20.25 -18.26 -17.42
C VAL A 21 -19.55 -16.99 -17.94
N LEU A 22 -19.32 -16.89 -19.25
CA LEU A 22 -18.74 -15.68 -19.85
C LEU A 22 -19.63 -14.44 -19.66
N ILE A 23 -20.95 -14.59 -19.84
CA ILE A 23 -21.91 -13.50 -19.63
C ILE A 23 -21.91 -13.04 -18.17
N ILE A 24 -21.97 -13.97 -17.21
CA ILE A 24 -21.95 -13.66 -15.77
C ILE A 24 -20.65 -12.94 -15.41
N ASN A 25 -19.51 -13.42 -15.91
CA ASN A 25 -18.21 -12.80 -15.65
C ASN A 25 -18.14 -11.35 -16.15
N ASN A 26 -18.69 -11.07 -17.34
CA ASN A 26 -18.74 -9.71 -17.87
C ASN A 26 -19.66 -8.80 -17.04
N ILE A 27 -20.82 -9.29 -16.60
CA ILE A 27 -21.74 -8.54 -15.74
C ILE A 27 -21.07 -8.20 -14.39
N LEU A 28 -20.36 -9.16 -13.79
CA LEU A 28 -19.64 -8.94 -12.53
C LEU A 28 -18.57 -7.86 -12.67
N LYS A 29 -17.76 -7.90 -13.74
CA LYS A 29 -16.76 -6.87 -14.03
C LYS A 29 -17.37 -5.48 -14.19
N ASP A 30 -18.50 -5.37 -14.88
CA ASP A 30 -19.20 -4.10 -15.04
C ASP A 30 -19.75 -3.54 -13.72
N LEU A 31 -20.21 -4.43 -12.82
CA LEU A 31 -20.66 -4.04 -11.49
C LEU A 31 -19.50 -3.54 -10.62
N GLU A 32 -18.37 -4.27 -10.61
CA GLU A 32 -17.16 -3.86 -9.90
C GLU A 32 -16.66 -2.50 -10.40
N LYS A 33 -16.64 -2.30 -11.72
CA LYS A 33 -16.27 -1.04 -12.35
C LYS A 33 -17.16 0.12 -11.91
N LYS A 34 -18.48 -0.09 -11.87
CA LYS A 34 -19.44 0.93 -11.45
C LYS A 34 -19.28 1.29 -9.97
N GLU A 35 -19.06 0.30 -9.12
CA GLU A 35 -18.86 0.52 -7.70
C GLU A 35 -17.57 1.29 -7.43
N ALA A 36 -16.46 0.91 -8.10
CA ALA A 36 -15.19 1.63 -8.04
C ALA A 36 -15.36 3.11 -8.38
N LEU A 37 -16.01 3.41 -9.52
CA LEU A 37 -16.27 4.79 -9.94
C LEU A 37 -17.12 5.57 -8.93
N LYS A 38 -18.12 4.91 -8.34
CA LYS A 38 -19.00 5.54 -7.35
C LYS A 38 -18.23 5.90 -6.08
N GLN A 39 -17.40 4.97 -5.58
CA GLN A 39 -16.56 5.18 -4.40
C GLN A 39 -15.54 6.29 -4.64
N THR A 40 -14.84 6.27 -5.78
CA THR A 40 -13.91 7.34 -6.17
C THR A 40 -14.60 8.70 -6.23
N ARG A 41 -15.78 8.81 -6.85
CA ARG A 41 -16.53 10.08 -6.88
C ARG A 41 -16.88 10.58 -5.49
N HIS A 42 -17.29 9.68 -4.61
CA HIS A 42 -17.61 10.02 -3.22
C HIS A 42 -16.38 10.53 -2.48
N TYR A 43 -15.26 9.81 -2.58
CA TYR A 43 -13.99 10.19 -1.98
C TYR A 43 -13.50 11.55 -2.47
N LEU A 44 -13.53 11.80 -3.78
CA LEU A 44 -13.13 13.08 -4.37
C LEU A 44 -14.03 14.22 -3.90
N ALA A 45 -15.35 14.00 -3.80
CA ALA A 45 -16.26 15.03 -3.30
C ALA A 45 -16.00 15.40 -1.83
N GLN A 46 -15.50 14.45 -1.03
CA GLN A 46 -15.18 14.68 0.38
C GLN A 46 -13.81 15.34 0.58
N ASN A 47 -12.77 14.83 -0.09
CA ASN A 47 -11.39 15.27 0.14
C ASN A 47 -10.97 16.43 -0.78
N TYR A 48 -11.61 16.56 -1.94
CA TYR A 48 -11.31 17.57 -2.94
C TYR A 48 -12.58 18.25 -3.46
N PRO A 49 -13.40 18.88 -2.59
CA PRO A 49 -14.72 19.40 -2.96
C PRO A 49 -14.70 20.46 -4.07
N ASN A 50 -13.57 21.15 -4.25
CA ASN A 50 -13.37 22.19 -5.25
C ASN A 50 -12.60 21.70 -6.49
N MET A 51 -12.28 20.40 -6.57
CA MET A 51 -11.61 19.82 -7.72
C MET A 51 -12.64 19.43 -8.77
N GLU A 52 -12.50 19.99 -9.98
CA GLU A 52 -13.18 19.48 -11.16
C GLU A 52 -12.33 18.37 -11.77
N TYR A 53 -12.94 17.22 -12.07
CA TYR A 53 -12.18 16.04 -12.47
C TYR A 53 -12.81 15.21 -13.57
N ASN A 54 -11.92 14.56 -14.33
CA ASN A 54 -12.25 13.49 -15.27
C ASN A 54 -11.71 12.15 -14.75
N LEU A 55 -12.53 11.11 -14.80
CA LEU A 55 -12.11 9.74 -14.48
C LEU A 55 -11.58 9.11 -15.77
N LEU A 56 -10.28 8.84 -15.81
CA LEU A 56 -9.57 8.42 -17.04
C LEU A 56 -9.57 6.90 -17.19
N GLU A 57 -9.05 6.20 -16.19
CA GLU A 57 -8.76 4.77 -16.25
C GLU A 57 -9.10 4.10 -14.93
N ILE A 58 -9.54 2.85 -15.02
CA ILE A 58 -9.72 1.98 -13.86
C ILE A 58 -8.83 0.78 -14.08
N SER A 59 -7.87 0.60 -13.18
CA SER A 59 -7.01 -0.57 -13.17
C SER A 59 -7.38 -1.47 -11.99
N SER A 60 -7.55 -2.75 -12.26
CA SER A 60 -7.52 -3.80 -11.24
C SER A 60 -6.07 -4.31 -11.19
N SER A 61 -5.34 -4.02 -10.11
CA SER A 61 -3.94 -4.43 -10.00
C SER A 61 -3.66 -5.02 -8.64
N THR A 62 -3.21 -6.27 -8.66
CA THR A 62 -2.78 -7.05 -7.49
C THR A 62 -1.31 -6.84 -7.11
N HIS A 63 -0.59 -5.95 -7.81
CA HIS A 63 0.82 -5.68 -7.54
C HIS A 63 1.17 -4.25 -7.95
N PHE A 64 0.92 -3.29 -7.05
CA PHE A 64 1.70 -2.07 -7.06
C PHE A 64 3.01 -2.36 -6.34
N LYS A 65 4.13 -2.32 -7.09
CA LYS A 65 5.47 -2.67 -6.60
C LYS A 65 5.87 -1.91 -5.33
N HIS A 66 5.20 -0.81 -4.98
CA HIS A 66 5.56 0.05 -3.84
C HIS A 66 4.43 0.27 -2.82
N TYR A 67 3.16 0.00 -3.15
CA TYR A 67 2.02 0.51 -2.35
C TYR A 67 1.07 -0.55 -1.80
N GLY A 68 1.33 -1.84 -2.02
CA GLY A 68 0.54 -2.94 -1.44
C GLY A 68 -0.60 -3.43 -2.33
N TYR A 69 -1.50 -4.23 -1.73
CA TYR A 69 -2.63 -4.84 -2.42
C TYR A 69 -3.86 -3.92 -2.36
N PHE A 70 -4.36 -3.54 -3.53
CA PHE A 70 -5.60 -2.79 -3.68
C PHE A 70 -6.54 -3.54 -4.62
N GLU A 71 -7.83 -3.49 -4.36
CA GLU A 71 -8.83 -4.16 -5.19
C GLU A 71 -9.00 -3.42 -6.52
N HIS A 72 -8.98 -2.09 -6.48
CA HIS A 72 -9.01 -1.27 -7.68
C HIS A 72 -8.32 0.08 -7.44
N ALA A 73 -7.86 0.66 -8.55
CA ALA A 73 -7.33 2.01 -8.61
C ALA A 73 -7.99 2.76 -9.76
N VAL A 74 -8.32 4.03 -9.53
CA VAL A 74 -8.93 4.91 -10.52
C VAL A 74 -8.03 6.12 -10.73
N THR A 75 -7.57 6.30 -11.96
CA THR A 75 -6.81 7.48 -12.35
C THR A 75 -7.77 8.64 -12.61
N VAL A 76 -7.51 9.74 -11.95
CA VAL A 76 -8.33 10.95 -11.95
C VAL A 76 -7.46 12.09 -12.47
N GLN A 77 -7.98 12.84 -13.43
CA GLN A 77 -7.33 14.06 -13.92
C GLN A 77 -8.06 15.28 -13.41
N ASN A 78 -7.33 16.17 -12.75
CA ASN A 78 -7.81 17.50 -12.39
C ASN A 78 -7.88 18.36 -13.65
N ILE A 79 -9.08 18.83 -13.99
CA ILE A 79 -9.34 19.63 -15.20
C ILE A 79 -8.61 20.97 -15.14
N ASN A 80 -8.45 21.54 -13.95
CA ASN A 80 -7.93 22.90 -13.77
C ASN A 80 -6.41 22.96 -13.66
N ARG A 81 -5.74 21.85 -13.32
CA ARG A 81 -4.30 21.84 -12.99
C ARG A 81 -3.47 20.92 -13.89
N GLU A 82 -4.11 20.17 -14.79
CA GLU A 82 -3.47 19.10 -15.58
C GLU A 82 -2.76 18.02 -14.74
N GLU A 83 -2.97 18.01 -13.42
CA GLU A 83 -2.44 17.04 -12.48
C GLU A 83 -3.29 15.75 -12.52
N THR A 84 -2.61 14.61 -12.45
CA THR A 84 -3.26 13.31 -12.29
C THR A 84 -3.00 12.77 -10.91
N LEU A 85 -4.05 12.26 -10.26
CA LEU A 85 -3.92 11.48 -9.04
C LEU A 85 -4.56 10.12 -9.25
N THR A 86 -4.07 9.13 -8.50
CA THR A 86 -4.69 7.80 -8.49
C THR A 86 -5.37 7.60 -7.16
N VAL A 87 -6.67 7.27 -7.18
CA VAL A 87 -7.43 6.90 -5.99
C VAL A 87 -7.46 5.39 -5.88
N TYR A 88 -7.02 4.88 -4.75
CA TYR A 88 -6.95 3.47 -4.43
C TYR A 88 -8.08 3.08 -3.48
N TYR A 89 -8.61 1.87 -3.65
CA TYR A 89 -9.53 1.26 -2.69
C TYR A 89 -8.95 -0.04 -2.15
N ASP A 90 -8.87 -0.09 -0.82
CA ASP A 90 -8.49 -1.26 -0.04
C ASP A 90 -9.75 -1.82 0.62
N LYS A 91 -10.32 -2.88 0.04
CA LYS A 91 -11.53 -3.56 0.52
C LYS A 91 -11.28 -4.31 1.82
N LYS A 92 -10.06 -4.81 2.02
CA LYS A 92 -9.70 -5.53 3.25
C LYS A 92 -9.76 -4.60 4.46
N MET A 93 -9.29 -3.38 4.30
CA MET A 93 -9.33 -2.34 5.34
C MET A 93 -10.54 -1.42 5.25
N ASN A 94 -11.36 -1.56 4.19
CA ASN A 94 -12.50 -0.69 3.89
C ASN A 94 -12.13 0.80 3.93
N ARG A 95 -11.07 1.18 3.19
CA ARG A 95 -10.58 2.56 3.12
C ARG A 95 -10.17 2.94 1.70
N MET A 96 -10.06 4.25 1.49
CA MET A 96 -9.56 4.85 0.26
C MET A 96 -8.37 5.74 0.57
N GLU A 97 -7.40 5.75 -0.33
CA GLU A 97 -6.21 6.58 -0.27
C GLU A 97 -5.98 7.16 -1.67
N ASP A 98 -5.20 8.22 -1.79
CA ASP A 98 -4.78 8.72 -3.07
C ASP A 98 -3.27 8.99 -3.12
N SER A 99 -2.74 9.02 -4.34
CA SER A 99 -1.31 9.20 -4.57
C SER A 99 -0.78 10.53 -4.01
N ILE A 100 -1.57 11.60 -3.99
CA ILE A 100 -1.12 12.90 -3.46
C ILE A 100 -0.95 12.81 -1.95
N ASN A 101 -1.91 12.23 -1.23
CA ASN A 101 -1.81 12.04 0.21
C ASN A 101 -0.62 11.12 0.56
N ILE A 102 -0.45 10.00 -0.17
CA ILE A 102 0.66 9.08 0.04
C ILE A 102 2.01 9.81 -0.15
N GLU A 103 2.18 10.52 -1.26
CA GLU A 103 3.40 11.29 -1.55
C GLU A 103 3.66 12.35 -0.48
N SER A 104 2.63 13.07 -0.03
CA SER A 104 2.74 14.06 1.03
C SER A 104 3.18 13.45 2.36
N GLN A 105 2.68 12.26 2.71
CA GLN A 105 3.11 11.54 3.92
C GLN A 105 4.57 11.08 3.80
N GLU A 106 4.98 10.58 2.64
CA GLU A 106 6.36 10.17 2.41
C GLU A 106 7.33 11.36 2.47
N GLU A 107 6.97 12.51 1.90
CA GLU A 107 7.77 13.72 1.99
C GLU A 107 7.91 14.23 3.43
N LEU A 108 6.81 14.28 4.19
CA LEU A 108 6.82 14.64 5.61
C LEU A 108 7.75 13.71 6.40
N LEU A 109 7.63 12.40 6.17
CA LEU A 109 8.47 11.43 6.85
C LEU A 109 9.94 11.62 6.51
N ASN A 110 10.28 11.84 5.24
CA ASN A 110 11.67 11.99 4.78
C ASN A 110 12.30 13.29 5.26
N GLN A 111 11.56 14.40 5.22
CA GLN A 111 12.11 15.74 5.49
C GLN A 111 12.10 16.09 6.99
N GLU A 112 11.06 15.69 7.71
CA GLU A 112 10.86 16.16 9.09
C GLU A 112 11.06 15.08 10.15
N VAL A 113 10.62 13.85 9.87
CA VAL A 113 10.59 12.78 10.86
C VAL A 113 11.90 11.99 10.87
N ASN A 114 12.36 11.54 9.70
CA ASN A 114 13.53 10.68 9.57
C ASN A 114 14.78 11.31 10.22
N PRO A 115 15.12 12.60 9.98
CA PRO A 115 16.31 13.20 10.60
C PRO A 115 16.23 13.27 12.14
N LYS A 116 15.03 13.43 12.71
CA LYS A 116 14.81 13.45 14.16
C LYS A 116 14.98 12.06 14.77
N ILE A 117 14.47 11.03 14.09
CA ILE A 117 14.64 9.63 14.50
C ILE A 117 16.11 9.23 14.42
N GLU A 118 16.77 9.49 13.29
CA GLU A 118 18.20 9.19 13.11
C GLU A 118 19.03 9.79 14.23
N ARG A 119 18.85 11.09 14.50
CA ARG A 119 19.56 11.78 15.58
C ARG A 119 19.27 11.16 16.96
N TYR A 120 18.00 10.91 17.28
CA TYR A 120 17.63 10.34 18.58
C TYR A 120 18.28 8.97 18.79
N ILE A 121 18.24 8.11 17.76
CA ILE A 121 18.82 6.77 17.82
C ILE A 121 20.33 6.84 17.99
N GLU A 122 21.03 7.70 17.23
CA GLU A 122 22.47 7.89 17.37
C GLU A 122 22.86 8.40 18.76
N ASP A 123 22.12 9.38 19.30
CA ASP A 123 22.41 10.00 20.58
C ASP A 123 22.17 9.05 21.78
N HIS A 124 21.14 8.21 21.72
CA HIS A 124 20.72 7.38 22.87
C HIS A 124 21.19 5.94 22.77
N PHE A 125 21.27 5.39 21.56
CA PHE A 125 21.53 3.98 21.33
C PHE A 125 22.84 3.77 20.55
N GLY A 126 23.40 4.80 19.92
CA GLY A 126 24.65 4.71 19.18
C GLY A 126 24.48 4.14 17.76
N GLU A 127 25.57 3.62 17.20
CA GLU A 127 25.61 3.26 15.78
C GLU A 127 24.65 2.13 15.40
N THR A 128 23.87 2.39 14.35
CA THR A 128 23.01 1.40 13.69
C THR A 128 23.67 0.82 12.44
N LYS A 129 23.08 -0.26 11.91
CA LYS A 129 23.40 -0.76 10.56
C LYS A 129 22.59 -0.01 9.51
N TYR A 130 21.30 0.21 9.75
CA TYR A 130 20.45 1.08 8.96
C TYR A 130 19.22 1.50 9.77
N ILE A 131 18.67 2.66 9.42
CA ILE A 131 17.37 3.16 9.86
C ILE A 131 16.54 3.37 8.60
N SER A 132 15.30 2.92 8.61
CA SER A 132 14.35 3.13 7.53
C SER A 132 13.05 3.65 8.10
N VAL A 133 12.63 4.81 7.63
CA VAL A 133 11.34 5.42 7.92
C VAL A 133 10.59 5.52 6.61
N SER A 134 9.39 4.94 6.54
CA SER A 134 8.59 4.89 5.32
C SER A 134 7.10 4.93 5.65
N TYR A 135 6.27 5.29 4.68
CA TYR A 135 4.82 5.19 4.85
C TYR A 135 4.35 3.78 4.45
N ASN A 136 3.80 3.02 5.39
CA ASN A 136 3.22 1.71 5.06
C ASN A 136 1.81 1.92 4.52
N VAL A 137 1.71 1.97 3.20
CA VAL A 137 0.43 2.17 2.52
C VAL A 137 -0.58 1.09 2.88
N GLU A 138 -0.19 -0.19 3.04
CA GLU A 138 -1.10 -1.29 3.43
C GLU A 138 -1.70 -1.11 4.84
N LYS A 139 -1.02 -0.36 5.71
CA LYS A 139 -1.49 -0.09 7.08
C LYS A 139 -1.98 1.33 7.30
N GLY A 140 -1.74 2.24 6.35
CA GLY A 140 -2.13 3.65 6.45
C GLY A 140 -1.39 4.37 7.58
N LYS A 141 -0.13 3.99 7.82
CA LYS A 141 0.67 4.57 8.91
C LYS A 141 2.17 4.41 8.65
N PRO A 142 3.00 5.26 9.27
CA PRO A 142 4.45 5.12 9.24
C PRO A 142 4.94 3.74 9.72
N LEU A 143 5.99 3.25 9.07
CA LEU A 143 6.79 2.10 9.43
C LEU A 143 8.22 2.57 9.68
N ILE A 144 8.70 2.34 10.90
CA ILE A 144 10.04 2.65 11.35
C ILE A 144 10.75 1.33 11.61
N VAL A 145 11.84 1.09 10.90
CA VAL A 145 12.70 -0.08 11.08
C VAL A 145 14.08 0.40 11.49
N VAL A 146 14.50 0.00 12.68
CA VAL A 146 15.85 0.27 13.20
C VAL A 146 16.57 -1.07 13.27
N THR A 147 17.68 -1.20 12.55
CA THR A 147 18.51 -2.40 12.64
C THR A 147 19.86 -2.07 13.22
N PHE A 148 20.19 -2.70 14.35
CA PHE A 148 21.47 -2.56 15.01
C PHE A 148 22.50 -3.57 14.47
N LYS A 149 23.79 -3.29 14.69
CA LYS A 149 24.88 -4.20 14.34
C LYS A 149 24.83 -5.45 15.24
N LYS A 150 25.39 -6.58 14.79
CA LYS A 150 25.38 -7.87 15.52
C LYS A 150 25.87 -7.80 16.97
N ASN A 151 26.88 -6.96 17.21
CA ASN A 151 27.55 -6.84 18.51
C ASN A 151 27.10 -5.58 19.27
N HIS A 152 26.00 -4.95 18.83
CA HIS A 152 25.40 -3.85 19.55
C HIS A 152 24.77 -4.37 20.85
N GLN A 153 24.72 -3.51 21.88
CA GLN A 153 24.14 -3.88 23.16
C GLN A 153 22.62 -4.02 23.03
N ASP A 154 22.05 -5.10 23.56
CA ASP A 154 20.61 -5.31 23.53
C ASP A 154 19.85 -4.11 24.14
N ILE A 155 18.88 -3.62 23.38
CA ILE A 155 17.94 -2.56 23.74
C ILE A 155 16.98 -3.19 24.73
N THR A 156 16.87 -2.60 25.91
CA THR A 156 15.95 -3.07 26.94
C THR A 156 14.51 -2.65 26.61
N GLN A 157 13.53 -3.26 27.28
CA GLN A 157 12.14 -2.81 27.16
C GLN A 157 11.99 -1.32 27.52
N THR A 158 12.70 -0.86 28.55
CA THR A 158 12.67 0.54 28.99
C THR A 158 13.22 1.49 27.92
N ASP A 159 14.30 1.10 27.24
CA ASP A 159 14.88 1.87 26.14
C ASP A 159 13.88 1.99 24.98
N PHE A 160 13.22 0.87 24.64
CA PHE A 160 12.19 0.84 23.61
C PHE A 160 10.99 1.72 23.98
N ASP A 161 10.49 1.61 25.21
CA ASP A 161 9.36 2.42 25.70
C ASP A 161 9.69 3.93 25.70
N THR A 162 10.94 4.28 26.00
CA THR A 162 11.43 5.66 25.93
C THR A 162 11.44 6.15 24.48
N PHE A 163 11.91 5.31 23.54
CA PHE A 163 11.85 5.64 22.12
C PHE A 163 10.41 5.82 21.62
N ILE A 164 9.48 4.94 22.03
CA ILE A 164 8.06 5.09 21.68
C ILE A 164 7.48 6.40 22.24
N SER A 165 7.86 6.79 23.46
CA SER A 165 7.44 8.05 24.07
C SER A 165 7.99 9.25 23.30
N PHE A 166 9.26 9.21 22.88
CA PHE A 166 9.84 10.23 22.00
C PHE A 166 9.07 10.38 20.68
N LEU A 167 8.72 9.26 20.02
CA LEU A 167 7.94 9.30 18.77
C LEU A 167 6.56 9.95 18.97
N LYS A 168 5.88 9.64 20.09
CA LYS A 168 4.55 10.17 20.38
C LYS A 168 4.56 11.61 20.86
N ASP A 169 5.43 11.93 21.81
CA ASP A 169 5.37 13.18 22.56
C ASP A 169 6.25 14.27 21.95
N THR A 170 7.32 13.89 21.23
CA THR A 170 8.25 14.86 20.62
C THR A 170 8.04 14.99 19.11
N ILE A 171 7.86 13.85 18.41
CA ILE A 171 7.62 13.88 16.96
C ILE A 171 6.12 14.05 16.67
N GLU A 172 5.24 13.78 17.64
CA GLU A 172 3.78 13.85 17.46
C GLU A 172 3.24 12.82 16.45
N LEU A 173 3.91 11.66 16.33
CA LEU A 173 3.39 10.53 15.56
C LEU A 173 2.29 9.81 16.34
N GLU A 174 1.03 10.05 15.97
CA GLU A 174 -0.12 9.38 16.60
C GLU A 174 -0.05 7.85 16.50
N HIS A 175 0.34 7.34 15.33
CA HIS A 175 0.41 5.92 15.02
C HIS A 175 1.66 5.60 14.19
N ALA A 176 2.36 4.53 14.56
CA ALA A 176 3.44 3.95 13.76
C ALA A 176 3.57 2.44 14.04
N THR A 177 4.16 1.71 13.10
CA THR A 177 4.75 0.40 13.39
C THR A 177 6.23 0.59 13.60
N VAL A 178 6.77 0.14 14.73
CA VAL A 178 8.20 0.21 15.03
C VAL A 178 8.75 -1.21 15.11
N ILE A 179 9.81 -1.48 14.36
CA ILE A 179 10.53 -2.74 14.36
C ILE A 179 11.98 -2.46 14.76
N VAL A 180 12.46 -3.18 15.76
CA VAL A 180 13.85 -3.14 16.20
C VAL A 180 14.46 -4.51 15.98
N ASP A 181 15.45 -4.57 15.10
CA ASP A 181 16.12 -5.81 14.71
C ASP A 181 17.62 -5.74 14.97
N TYR A 182 18.23 -6.92 15.10
CA TYR A 182 19.68 -7.08 15.18
C TYR A 182 20.19 -7.79 13.93
N TRP A 183 21.21 -7.21 13.32
CA TRP A 183 21.82 -7.78 12.13
C TRP A 183 22.56 -9.07 12.48
N THR A 184 22.13 -10.22 11.94
CA THR A 184 22.69 -11.53 12.31
C THR A 184 23.66 -12.13 11.29
N ARG A 185 23.81 -11.57 10.07
CA ARG A 185 24.66 -12.15 9.00
C ARG A 185 25.52 -11.11 8.26
N GLU A 186 26.84 -11.16 8.37
CA GLU A 186 27.70 -10.48 7.39
C GLU A 186 27.58 -11.18 6.04
N LEU A 187 26.94 -10.53 5.06
CA LEU A 187 27.08 -10.94 3.66
C LEU A 187 28.52 -10.65 3.23
N SER A 188 29.38 -11.67 3.25
CA SER A 188 30.71 -11.60 2.67
C SER A 188 30.63 -11.99 1.19
N PHE A 189 31.01 -11.05 0.32
CA PHE A 189 31.35 -11.35 -1.06
C PHE A 189 32.87 -11.28 -1.16
N ASN A 190 33.54 -12.43 -1.11
CA ASN A 190 34.95 -12.55 -1.49
C ASN A 190 35.00 -12.82 -3.00
N GLN A 191 35.61 -11.92 -3.75
CA GLN A 191 36.11 -12.21 -5.08
C GLN A 191 37.58 -11.79 -5.11
N GLU A 192 38.47 -12.78 -5.06
CA GLU A 192 39.85 -12.57 -5.48
C GLU A 192 39.86 -12.37 -7.00
N PHE A 193 40.56 -11.32 -7.43
CA PHE A 193 41.07 -11.19 -8.79
C PHE A 193 42.59 -11.18 -8.70
#